data_AF-A0A8T3UAG9-F1
#
_entry.id   AF-A0A8T3UAG9-F1
#
_cell.length_a   1.000
_cell.length_b   1.000
_cell.length_c   1.000
_cell.angle_alpha   90.00
_cell.angle_beta   90.00
_cell.angle_gamma   90.00
#
_symmetry.space_group_name_H-M   'P 1'
#
loop_
_entity.id
_entity.type
_entity.pdbx_description
1 polymer ?
#
loop_
_entity_poly.entity_id
_entity_poly.type
_entity_poly.pdbx_seq_one_letter_code
_entity_poly.pdbx_strand_id
1 'polypeptide(L)'
;MPYEKFLKYGEKALTESELLAIIIRNGNRNMNSIEIAQKILNGKHLKFRDIFYKEIDELIEYEGIGKVKAIQIKAIGEIIKRIEIPLKEKREKITSTR
;
A
#
# COMPACT_ATOMS: atom_id res chain seq x y z
N MET A 1 -10.08 -9.27 -14.45
CA MET A 1 -9.81 -8.07 -13.62
C MET A 1 -9.23 -8.46 -12.26
N PRO A 2 -8.43 -7.62 -11.58
CA PRO A 2 -7.83 -7.95 -10.28
C PRO A 2 -8.85 -8.39 -9.23
N TYR A 3 -10.00 -7.72 -9.18
CA TYR A 3 -11.12 -8.07 -8.29
C TYR A 3 -11.68 -9.48 -8.57
N GLU A 4 -11.90 -9.84 -9.83
CA GLU A 4 -12.38 -11.18 -10.20
C GLU A 4 -11.35 -12.26 -9.84
N LYS A 5 -10.06 -11.97 -10.07
CA LYS A 5 -8.96 -12.85 -9.70
C LYS A 5 -8.88 -13.04 -8.19
N PHE A 6 -9.06 -11.96 -7.43
CA PHE A 6 -9.13 -11.99 -5.97
C PHE A 6 -10.28 -12.87 -5.48
N LEU A 7 -11.49 -12.67 -6.02
CA LEU A 7 -12.66 -13.45 -5.64
C LEU A 7 -12.52 -14.93 -5.98
N LYS A 8 -11.85 -15.26 -7.09
CA LYS A 8 -11.73 -16.64 -7.58
C LYS A 8 -10.56 -17.41 -6.98
N TYR A 9 -9.44 -16.74 -6.72
CA TYR A 9 -8.17 -17.39 -6.39
C TYR A 9 -7.53 -16.87 -5.09
N GLY A 10 -8.12 -15.87 -4.43
CA GLY A 10 -7.62 -15.27 -3.19
C GLY A 10 -6.49 -14.27 -3.40
N GLU A 11 -6.12 -13.59 -2.31
CA GLU A 11 -5.13 -12.51 -2.28
C GLU A 11 -3.74 -12.97 -2.75
N LYS A 12 -3.36 -14.22 -2.44
CA LYS A 12 -2.04 -14.79 -2.77
C LYS A 12 -1.82 -15.00 -4.26
N ALA A 13 -2.89 -15.04 -5.05
CA ALA A 13 -2.80 -15.18 -6.50
C ALA A 13 -2.47 -13.85 -7.20
N LEU A 14 -2.60 -12.72 -6.51
CA LEU A 14 -2.37 -11.40 -7.09
C LEU A 14 -0.89 -11.04 -7.07
N THR A 15 -0.47 -10.39 -8.14
CA THR A 15 0.82 -9.69 -8.19
C THR A 15 0.75 -8.39 -7.37
N GLU A 16 1.92 -7.86 -6.99
CA GLU A 16 2.03 -6.56 -6.30
C GLU A 16 1.35 -5.43 -7.08
N SER A 17 1.47 -5.44 -8.42
CA SER A 17 0.78 -4.48 -9.30
C SER A 17 -0.73 -4.63 -9.23
N GLU A 18 -1.26 -5.86 -9.19
CA GLU A 18 -2.70 -6.11 -9.07
C GLU A 18 -3.23 -5.69 -7.70
N LEU A 19 -2.47 -5.93 -6.62
CA LEU A 19 -2.81 -5.46 -5.28
C LEU A 19 -2.89 -3.93 -5.23
N LEU A 20 -1.88 -3.24 -5.78
CA LEU A 20 -1.86 -1.78 -5.83
C LEU A 20 -2.98 -1.24 -6.74
N ALA A 21 -3.27 -1.90 -7.86
CA ALA A 21 -4.36 -1.53 -8.77
C ALA A 21 -5.73 -1.57 -8.09
N ILE A 22 -5.97 -2.53 -7.19
CA ILE A 22 -7.19 -2.59 -6.37
C ILE A 22 -7.30 -1.36 -5.49
N ILE A 23 -6.22 -0.98 -4.81
CA ILE A 23 -6.18 0.17 -3.89
C ILE A 23 -6.46 1.49 -4.62
N ILE A 24 -5.77 1.75 -5.73
CA ILE A 24 -5.94 3.00 -6.47
C ILE A 24 -7.24 3.04 -7.30
N ARG A 25 -7.94 1.89 -7.38
CA ARG A 25 -9.24 1.60 -8.01
C ARG A 25 -9.31 1.82 -9.51
N ASN A 26 -9.01 3.03 -9.96
CA ASN A 26 -9.26 3.48 -11.32
C ASN A 26 -7.97 3.91 -12.02
N GLY A 27 -7.99 3.83 -13.34
CA GLY A 27 -6.94 4.36 -14.22
C GLY A 27 -6.91 5.88 -14.29
N ASN A 28 -6.30 6.40 -15.35
CA ASN A 28 -6.45 7.76 -15.84
C ASN A 28 -7.00 7.70 -17.29
N ARG A 29 -6.90 8.79 -18.06
CA ARG A 29 -7.38 8.83 -19.44
C ARG A 29 -6.59 7.93 -20.41
N ASN A 30 -5.32 7.65 -20.09
CA ASN A 30 -4.37 6.98 -20.97
C ASN A 30 -4.05 5.54 -20.55
N MET A 31 -4.22 5.23 -19.26
CA MET A 31 -3.78 3.98 -18.64
C MET A 31 -4.81 3.46 -17.66
N ASN A 32 -5.00 2.15 -17.61
CA ASN A 32 -5.78 1.49 -16.58
C ASN A 32 -5.01 1.42 -15.23
N SER A 33 -5.69 1.01 -14.16
CA SER A 33 -5.10 0.96 -12.81
C SER A 33 -3.94 -0.04 -12.68
N ILE A 34 -3.94 -1.13 -13.46
CA ILE A 34 -2.84 -2.11 -13.48
C ILE A 34 -1.62 -1.49 -14.15
N GLU A 35 -1.79 -0.80 -15.27
CA GLU A 35 -0.68 -0.14 -15.99
C GLU A 35 -0.04 0.97 -15.15
N ILE A 36 -0.86 1.76 -14.45
CA ILE A 36 -0.35 2.75 -13.49
C ILE A 36 0.44 2.06 -12.37
N ALA A 37 -0.11 1.00 -11.77
CA ALA A 37 0.56 0.26 -10.71
C ALA A 37 1.89 -0.35 -11.19
N GLN A 38 1.93 -0.92 -12.39
CA GLN A 38 3.15 -1.44 -13.00
C GLN A 38 4.17 -0.33 -13.24
N LYS A 39 3.78 0.83 -13.78
CA LYS A 39 4.69 1.98 -13.95
C LYS A 39 5.31 2.43 -12.64
N ILE A 40 4.52 2.47 -11.56
CA ILE A 40 5.00 2.84 -10.23
C ILE A 40 6.06 1.85 -9.75
N LEU A 41 5.79 0.55 -9.87
CA LEU A 41 6.66 -0.52 -9.37
C LEU A 41 7.89 -0.78 -10.23
N ASN A 42 7.82 -0.45 -11.53
CA ASN A 42 8.96 -0.53 -12.44
C ASN A 42 9.91 0.68 -12.32
N GLY A 43 9.57 1.69 -11.51
CA GLY A 43 10.42 2.84 -11.25
C GLY A 43 11.64 2.46 -10.41
N LYS A 44 12.85 2.65 -10.96
CA LYS A 44 14.17 2.64 -10.27
C LYS A 44 14.24 1.76 -9.01
N HIS A 45 14.33 0.44 -9.17
CA HIS A 45 14.66 -0.52 -8.09
C HIS A 45 13.82 -0.41 -6.81
N LEU A 46 12.61 0.16 -6.89
CA LEU A 46 11.71 0.23 -5.74
C LEU A 46 11.21 -1.16 -5.40
N LYS A 47 11.35 -1.56 -4.14
CA LYS A 47 10.60 -2.71 -3.62
C LYS A 47 9.16 -2.27 -3.44
N PHE A 48 8.21 -3.19 -3.56
CA PHE A 48 6.80 -2.91 -3.33
C PHE A 48 6.50 -2.25 -2.00
N ARG A 49 7.29 -2.54 -0.96
CA ARG A 49 7.17 -1.90 0.35
C ARG A 49 7.44 -0.39 0.29
N ASP A 50 8.40 0.04 -0.51
CA ASP A 50 8.96 1.40 -0.47
C ASP A 50 7.93 2.44 -0.91
N ILE A 51 6.98 2.04 -1.78
CA ILE A 51 5.92 2.93 -2.26
C ILE A 51 5.03 3.48 -1.14
N PHE A 52 4.80 2.70 -0.09
CA PHE A 52 3.91 3.08 1.01
C PHE A 52 4.55 4.11 1.94
N TYR A 53 5.86 4.31 1.84
CA TYR A 53 6.63 5.22 2.70
C TYR A 53 7.05 6.50 1.99
N LYS A 54 6.94 6.59 0.66
CA LYS A 54 7.21 7.81 -0.11
C LYS A 54 6.38 9.01 0.33
N GLU A 55 6.93 10.20 0.15
CA GLU A 55 6.20 11.44 0.41
C GLU A 55 5.12 11.68 -0.65
N ILE A 56 4.09 12.45 -0.29
CA ILE A 56 2.96 12.71 -1.20
C ILE A 56 3.46 13.35 -2.50
N ASP A 57 4.41 14.28 -2.41
CA ASP A 57 4.96 14.98 -3.57
C ASP A 57 5.72 14.03 -4.50
N GLU A 58 6.42 13.02 -3.98
CA GLU A 58 7.04 11.97 -4.80
C GLU A 58 5.99 11.05 -5.45
N LEU A 59 4.88 10.78 -4.76
CA LEU A 59 3.82 9.92 -5.28
C LEU A 59 3.06 10.56 -6.44
N ILE A 60 2.86 11.88 -6.41
CA ILE A 60 2.13 12.58 -7.48
C ILE A 60 2.96 12.78 -8.75
N GLU A 61 4.29 12.57 -8.70
CA GLU A 61 5.14 12.55 -9.89
C GLU A 61 4.81 11.38 -10.84
N TYR A 62 4.20 10.31 -10.31
CA TYR A 62 3.76 9.19 -11.14
C TYR A 62 2.49 9.56 -11.92
N GLU A 63 2.58 9.50 -13.25
CA GLU A 63 1.44 9.77 -14.14
C GLU A 63 0.22 8.90 -13.76
N GLY A 64 -0.89 9.57 -13.43
CA GLY A 64 -2.12 8.90 -13.01
C GLY A 64 -2.31 8.76 -11.50
N ILE A 65 -1.35 9.22 -10.69
CA ILE A 65 -1.48 9.40 -9.23
C ILE A 65 -1.72 10.87 -8.91
N GLY A 66 -2.96 11.22 -8.63
CA GLY A 66 -3.32 12.50 -8.03
C GLY A 66 -3.30 12.45 -6.50
N LYS A 67 -3.54 13.59 -5.85
CA LYS A 67 -3.57 13.73 -4.38
C LYS A 67 -4.40 12.65 -3.67
N VAL A 68 -5.58 12.32 -4.21
CA VAL A 68 -6.46 11.29 -3.62
C VAL A 68 -5.78 9.92 -3.57
N LYS A 69 -5.21 9.46 -4.69
CA LYS A 69 -4.53 8.16 -4.77
C LYS A 69 -3.25 8.13 -3.94
N ALA A 70 -2.51 9.24 -3.91
CA ALA A 70 -1.33 9.38 -3.05
C ALA A 70 -1.68 9.27 -1.55
N ILE A 71 -2.76 9.92 -1.11
CA ILE A 71 -3.26 9.81 0.28
C ILE A 71 -3.69 8.37 0.60
N GLN A 72 -4.36 7.67 -0.33
CA GLN A 72 -4.73 6.27 -0.15
C GLN A 72 -3.50 5.38 0.08
N ILE A 73 -2.44 5.55 -0.71
CA ILE A 73 -1.19 4.81 -0.57
C ILE A 73 -0.52 5.12 0.78
N LYS A 74 -0.42 6.41 1.15
CA LYS A 74 0.14 6.83 2.46
C LYS A 74 -0.66 6.28 3.64
N ALA A 75 -1.99 6.24 3.54
CA ALA A 75 -2.84 5.70 4.59
C ALA A 75 -2.55 4.21 4.84
N ILE A 76 -2.27 3.43 3.79
CA ILE A 76 -1.85 2.03 3.93
C ILE A 76 -0.49 1.95 4.63
N GLY A 77 0.48 2.78 4.26
CA GLY A 77 1.78 2.83 4.93
C GLY A 77 1.67 3.13 6.43
N GLU A 78 0.81 4.08 6.80
CA GLU A 78 0.53 4.38 8.21
C GLU A 78 -0.16 3.20 8.93
N ILE A 79 -1.08 2.50 8.28
CA ILE A 79 -1.71 1.29 8.83
C ILE A 79 -0.65 0.21 9.10
N ILE A 80 0.22 -0.06 8.12
CA ILE A 80 1.33 -1.03 8.26
C ILE A 80 2.19 -0.64 9.47
N LYS A 81 2.61 0.64 9.55
CA LYS A 81 3.41 1.16 10.67
C LYS A 81 2.73 0.96 12.02
N ARG A 82 1.41 1.17 12.13
CA ARG A 82 0.66 0.95 13.39
C ARG A 82 0.55 -0.52 13.78
N ILE A 83 0.42 -1.41 12.79
CA ILE A 83 0.35 -2.87 13.01
C ILE A 83 1.71 -3.42 13.41
N GLU A 84 2.80 -2.88 12.84
CA GLU A 84 4.17 -3.29 13.17
C GLU A 84 4.61 -2.86 14.58
N ILE A 85 3.93 -1.89 15.21
CA ILE A 85 4.17 -1.56 16.62
C ILE A 85 3.74 -2.78 17.45
N PRO A 86 4.67 -3.49 18.10
CA PRO A 86 4.31 -4.60 18.96
C PRO A 86 3.39 -4.06 20.05
N LEU A 87 2.30 -4.77 20.33
CA LEU A 87 1.57 -4.56 21.57
C LEU A 87 2.60 -4.72 22.68
N LYS A 88 3.07 -3.59 23.27
CA LYS A 88 3.77 -3.66 24.54
C LYS A 88 2.77 -4.33 25.46
N GLU A 89 2.99 -5.61 25.78
CA GLU A 89 2.38 -6.20 26.95
C GLU A 89 2.75 -5.24 28.08
N LYS A 90 1.74 -4.49 28.53
CA LYS A 90 1.83 -3.62 29.68
C LYS A 90 1.92 -4.59 30.86
N ARG A 91 3.08 -5.23 31.04
CA ARG A 91 3.47 -5.90 32.27
C ARG A 91 3.59 -4.78 33.29
N GLU A 92 2.46 -4.39 33.84
CA GLU A 92 2.42 -3.64 35.08
C GLU A 92 3.23 -4.47 36.06
N LYS A 93 4.41 -3.96 36.43
CA LYS A 93 5.17 -4.49 37.55
C LYS A 93 4.23 -4.37 38.75
N ILE A 94 3.56 -5.46 39.11
CA ILE A 94 3.01 -5.60 40.45
C ILE A 94 4.23 -5.74 41.35
N THR A 95 4.82 -4.61 41.73
CA THR A 95 5.69 -4.56 42.90
C THR A 95 4.76 -4.75 44.09
N SER A 96 4.49 -6.00 44.46
CA SER A 96 3.95 -6.30 45.77
C SER A 96 5.09 -6.17 46.77
N THR A 97 5.23 -4.98 47.33
CA THR A 97 5.91 -4.80 48.62
C THR A 97 4.95 -5.22 49.71
N ARG A 98 5.21 -6.39 50.31
CA ARG A 98 5.09 -6.69 51.74
C ARG A 98 5.54 -8.12 52.00
#